data_AF-A0Y2Y5-F1
#
_entry.id   AF-A0Y2Y5-F1
#
_cell.length_a   1.000
_cell.length_b   1.000
_cell.length_c   1.000
_cell.angle_alpha   90.00
_cell.angle_beta   90.00
_cell.angle_gamma   90.00
#
_symmetry.space_group_name_H-M   'P 1'
#
loop_
_entity.id
_entity.type
_entity.pdbx_description
1 polymer ?
#
loop_
_entity_poly.entity_id
_entity_poly.type
_entity_poly.pdbx_seq_one_letter_code
_entity_poly.pdbx_strand_id
1 'polypeptide(L)' 'MWFVLLSSLFIPLMYLDTIQKGMPVKRWLLLSALLGPLAWFLFNVHYRRAWLRYVGVNTCMWRA' A
#
# COMPACT_ATOMS: atom_id res chain seq x y z
N MET A 1 -5.23 -15.38 -20.26
CA MET A 1 -3.81 -15.02 -20.51
C MET A 1 -3.53 -13.55 -20.16
N TRP A 2 -4.27 -12.58 -20.72
CA TRP A 2 -4.10 -11.14 -20.40
C TRP A 2 -4.19 -10.77 -18.91
N PHE A 3 -5.16 -11.32 -18.17
CA PHE A 3 -5.29 -11.07 -16.73
C PHE A 3 -4.08 -11.53 -15.91
N VAL A 4 -3.41 -12.61 -16.33
CA VAL A 4 -2.23 -13.14 -15.64
C VAL A 4 -1.02 -12.23 -15.86
N LEU A 5 -0.87 -11.69 -17.07
CA LEU A 5 0.17 -10.70 -17.39
C LEU A 5 -0.06 -9.39 -16.63
N LEU A 6 -1.30 -8.92 -16.54
CA LEU A 6 -1.64 -7.73 -15.73
C LEU A 6 -1.32 -7.96 -14.25
N SER A 7 -1.66 -9.14 -13.73
CA SER A 7 -1.40 -9.46 -12.32
C SER A 7 0.10 -9.61 -12.04
N SER A 8 0.89 -10.16 -12.97
CA SER A 8 2.34 -10.31 -12.76
C SER A 8 3.08 -8.97 -12.78
N LEU A 9 2.64 -8.01 -13.59
CA LEU A 9 3.17 -6.63 -13.60
C LEU A 9 2.85 -5.87 -12.30
N PHE A 10 1.71 -6.17 -11.68
CA PHE A 10 1.30 -5.51 -10.45
C PHE A 10 2.15 -5.93 -9.23
N ILE A 11 2.70 -7.14 -9.21
CA ILE A 11 3.52 -7.66 -8.10
C ILE A 11 4.79 -6.81 -7.84
N PRO A 12 5.67 -6.57 -8.84
CA PRO A 12 6.89 -5.78 -8.63
C PRO A 12 6.57 -4.31 -8.35
N LEU A 13 5.53 -3.75 -8.96
CA LEU A 13 5.06 -2.40 -8.66
C LEU A 13 4.67 -2.28 -7.17
N MET A 14 3.95 -3.28 -6.64
CA MET A 14 3.50 -3.27 -5.25
C MET A 14 4.67 -3.49 -4.28
N TYR A 15 5.65 -4.30 -4.70
CA TYR A 15 6.89 -4.48 -3.95
C TYR A 15 7.68 -3.16 -3.81
N LEU A 16 7.84 -2.40 -4.90
CA LEU A 16 8.50 -1.09 -4.86
C LEU A 16 7.73 -0.09 -3.98
N ASP A 17 6.41 -0.03 -4.13
CA ASP A 17 5.54 0.85 -3.35
C ASP A 17 5.58 0.54 -1.84
N THR A 18 5.60 -0.75 -1.47
CA THR A 18 5.67 -1.17 -0.06
C THR A 18 7.02 -0.84 0.57
N ILE A 19 8.12 -0.94 -0.18
CA ILE A 19 9.45 -0.54 0.27
C ILE A 19 9.52 0.98 0.47
N GLN A 20 9.07 1.77 -0.51
CA GLN A 20 9.10 3.23 -0.42
C GLN A 20 8.28 3.77 0.76
N LYS A 21 7.14 3.13 1.04
CA LYS A 21 6.23 3.54 2.12
C LYS A 21 6.55 2.94 3.48
N GLY A 22 7.55 2.06 3.59
CA GLY A 22 7.95 1.43 4.86
C GLY A 22 6.88 0.55 5.50
N MET A 23 5.92 0.05 4.71
CA MET A 23 4.81 -0.79 5.19
C MET A 23 5.25 -2.27 5.24
N PRO A 24 4.61 -3.14 6.04
CA PRO A 24 5.04 -4.53 6.20
C PRO A 24 4.92 -5.34 4.89
N VAL A 25 6.03 -5.40 4.14
CA VAL A 25 6.14 -5.94 2.77
C VAL A 25 5.56 -7.35 2.66
N LYS A 26 5.90 -8.25 3.60
CA LYS A 26 5.48 -9.67 3.58
C LYS A 26 3.95 -9.84 3.57
N ARG A 27 3.23 -9.00 4.31
CA ARG A 27 1.76 -9.07 4.44
C ARG A 27 1.06 -8.59 3.17
N TRP A 28 1.61 -7.56 2.54
CA TRP A 28 1.02 -6.93 1.36
C TRP A 28 1.33 -7.69 0.07
N LEU A 29 2.49 -8.33 -0.03
CA LEU A 29 2.81 -9.27 -1.10
C LEU A 29 1.88 -10.49 -1.12
N LEU A 30 1.57 -11.07 0.06
CA LEU A 30 0.61 -12.18 0.14
C LEU A 30 -0.79 -11.75 -0.31
N LEU A 31 -1.22 -10.55 0.07
CA LEU A 31 -2.50 -9.98 -0.36
C LEU A 31 -2.52 -9.70 -1.86
N SER A 32 -1.45 -9.17 -2.46
CA SER A 32 -1.39 -8.90 -3.90
C SER A 32 -1.33 -10.18 -4.74
N ALA A 33 -0.73 -11.25 -4.22
CA ALA A 33 -0.76 -12.56 -4.87
C ALA A 33 -2.18 -13.18 -4.86
N LEU A 34 -2.95 -12.99 -3.79
CA LEU A 34 -4.31 -13.55 -3.64
C LEU A 34 -5.40 -12.73 -4.36
N LEU A 35 -5.33 -11.41 -4.24
CA LEU A 35 -6.38 -10.48 -4.70
C LEU A 35 -5.99 -9.69 -5.95
N GLY A 36 -4.75 -9.82 -6.42
CA GLY A 36 -4.24 -9.13 -7.60
C GLY A 36 -4.39 -7.60 -7.49
N PRO A 37 -5.00 -6.93 -8.47
CA PRO A 37 -5.11 -5.47 -8.50
C PRO A 37 -5.96 -4.88 -7.36
N LEU A 38 -6.86 -5.67 -6.75
CA LEU A 38 -7.67 -5.20 -5.60
C LEU A 38 -6.82 -4.92 -4.36
N ALA A 39 -5.73 -5.68 -4.16
CA ALA A 39 -4.82 -5.47 -3.03
C ALA A 39 -4.14 -4.10 -3.08
N TRP A 40 -3.85 -3.60 -4.28
CA TRP A 40 -3.29 -2.27 -4.49
C TRP A 40 -4.23 -1.17 -4.02
N PHE A 41 -5.51 -1.28 -4.38
CA PHE A 41 -6.51 -0.30 -3.98
C PHE A 41 -6.65 -0.27 -2.46
N LEU A 42 -6.69 -1.45 -1.83
CA LEU A 42 -6.73 -1.60 -0.38
C LEU A 42 -5.49 -0.99 0.28
N PHE A 43 -4.30 -1.21 -0.30
CA PHE A 43 -3.04 -0.64 0.19
C PHE A 43 -3.03 0.87 0.18
N ASN A 44 -3.48 1.50 -0.91
CA ASN A 44 -3.55 2.95 -0.99
C ASN A 44 -4.54 3.55 0.02
N VAL A 45 -5.68 2.89 0.26
CA VAL A 45 -6.64 3.32 1.29
C VAL A 45 -6.03 3.20 2.69
N HIS A 46 -5.35 2.09 2.98
CA HIS A 46 -4.68 1.89 4.26
C HIS A 46 -3.54 2.89 4.48
N TYR A 47 -2.72 3.12 3.46
CA TYR A 47 -1.65 4.11 3.49
C TYR A 47 -2.21 5.51 3.73
N ARG A 48 -3.27 5.91 3.00
CA ARG A 48 -3.94 7.20 3.21
C ARG A 48 -4.49 7.34 4.63
N ARG A 49 -5.09 6.29 5.19
CA ARG A 49 -5.58 6.30 6.58
C ARG A 49 -4.43 6.45 7.58
N ALA A 50 -3.33 5.74 7.39
CA ALA A 50 -2.14 5.87 8.24
C ALA A 50 -1.55 7.30 8.14
N TRP A 51 -1.45 7.82 6.93
CA TRP A 51 -0.99 9.19 6.66
C TRP A 51 -1.88 10.24 7.31
N LEU A 52 -3.21 10.11 7.20
CA LEU A 52 -4.16 11.04 7.85
C LEU A 52 -4.05 11.01 9.37
N ARG A 53 -3.82 9.83 9.97
CA ARG A 53 -3.53 9.74 11.41
C ARG A 53 -2.21 10.42 11.78
N TYR A 54 -1.17 10.23 10.97
CA TYR A 54 0.12 10.87 11.18
C TYR A 54 0.03 12.40 11.04
N VAL A 55 -0.64 12.91 10.00
CA VAL A 55 -0.87 14.35 9.81
C VAL A 55 -1.76 14.91 10.91
N GLY A 56 -2.87 14.25 11.26
CA GLY A 56 -3.76 14.69 12.34
C GLY A 56 -3.07 14.75 13.71
N VAL A 57 -2.14 13.84 14.00
CA VAL A 57 -1.31 13.86 15.21
C VAL A 57 -0.28 14.99 15.15
N ASN A 58 0.37 15.21 14.00
CA ASN A 58 1.34 16.29 13.84
C ASN A 58 0.71 17.69 13.80
N THR A 59 -0.55 17.85 13.36
CA THR A 59 -1.24 19.14 13.42
C THR A 59 -1.51 19.61 14.85
N CYS A 60 -1.63 18.68 15.81
CA CYS A 60 -1.79 19.02 17.22
C CYS A 60 -0.48 19.52 17.87
N MET A 61 0.68 19.25 17.27
CA MET A 61 1.98 19.74 17.79
C MET A 61 2.31 21.17 17.36
N TRP A 62 1.55 21.78 16.44
CA TRP A 62 1.70 23.20 16.07
C TRP A 62 0.96 24.17 17.02
N ARG A 63 0.44 23.66 18.15
CA ARG A 63 0.00 24.47 19.30
C ARG A 63 0.89 24.15 20.50
N ALA A 64 2.13 24.63 20.49
CA ALA A 64 2.97 24.74 21.67
C ALA A 64 3.80 26.02 21.57
#